data_AF-A0A951CGW4-F1
#
_entry.id   AF-A0A951CGW4-F1
#
_cell.length_a   1.000
_cell.length_b   1.000
_cell.length_c   1.000
_cell.angle_alpha   90.00
_cell.angle_beta   90.00
_cell.angle_gamma   90.00
#
_symmetry.space_group_name_H-M   'P 1'
#
loop_
_entity.id
_entity.type
_entity.pdbx_description
1 polymer ?
#
loop_
_entity_poly.entity_id
_entity_poly.type
_entity_poly.pdbx_seq_one_letter_code
_entity_poly.pdbx_strand_id
1 'polypeptide(L)'
;MMNTRYSIFLLAIAMTCPGADRAAPPLNHPGSWVETLRSRIPFYGHRNWIVVADSAYPAQSREGIETLVADADQLQVLKEVLFDLSGSKHVTPIVYTDQELKFIDEKDAPG
;
A
#
# COMPACT_ATOMS: atom_id res chain seq x y z
N MET A 1 -62.80 -0.84 41.71
CA MET A 1 -61.60 -0.07 41.33
C MET A 1 -61.26 -0.51 39.91
N MET A 2 -61.35 0.31 38.84
CA MET A 2 -60.68 1.61 38.59
C MET A 2 -59.16 1.51 38.84
N ASN A 3 -58.21 2.07 38.08
CA ASN A 3 -58.12 2.86 36.84
C ASN A 3 -56.62 2.78 36.39
N THR A 4 -56.15 3.11 35.17
CA THR A 4 -56.74 3.60 33.91
C THR A 4 -55.75 3.28 32.75
N ARG A 5 -56.20 3.29 31.48
CA ARG A 5 -55.28 3.24 30.30
C ARG A 5 -54.36 4.47 30.28
N TYR A 6 -53.05 4.29 30.05
CA TYR A 6 -52.18 5.38 29.60
C TYR A 6 -51.46 5.02 28.30
N SER A 7 -51.74 5.83 27.28
CA SER A 7 -51.02 5.87 26.01
C SER A 7 -50.36 7.25 25.92
N ILE A 8 -49.03 7.28 25.88
CA ILE A 8 -48.20 8.48 25.67
C ILE A 8 -47.06 8.01 24.76
N PHE A 9 -47.18 8.21 23.44
CA PHE A 9 -46.71 9.40 22.70
C PHE A 9 -45.19 9.64 22.73
N LEU A 10 -44.57 9.30 21.60
CA LEU A 10 -43.51 10.07 20.89
C LEU A 10 -42.27 10.57 21.68
N LEU A 11 -41.10 10.03 21.30
CA LEU A 11 -40.07 10.87 20.67
C LEU A 11 -39.16 10.04 19.75
N ALA A 12 -38.99 10.49 18.51
CA ALA A 12 -37.97 9.97 17.61
C ALA A 12 -36.67 10.77 17.79
N ILE A 13 -35.54 10.07 17.94
CA ILE A 13 -34.22 10.67 17.77
C ILE A 13 -33.53 9.91 16.65
N ALA A 14 -33.56 10.49 15.45
CA ALA A 14 -32.74 10.03 14.35
C ALA A 14 -31.29 10.45 14.64
N MET A 15 -30.46 9.52 15.11
CA MET A 15 -29.01 9.72 15.09
C MET A 15 -28.53 9.65 13.64
N THR A 16 -28.43 10.81 12.99
CA THR A 16 -27.55 10.99 11.85
C THR A 16 -26.12 10.67 12.27
N CYS A 17 -25.62 9.48 11.95
CA CYS A 17 -24.18 9.26 11.92
C CYS A 17 -23.58 10.24 10.90
N PRO A 18 -22.61 11.10 11.29
CA PRO A 18 -21.76 11.76 10.31
C PRO A 18 -21.11 10.69 9.44
N GLY A 19 -20.85 11.02 8.17
CA GLY A 19 -20.28 10.09 7.20
C GLY A 19 -19.03 9.42 7.77
N ALA A 20 -19.15 8.13 8.08
CA ALA A 20 -17.98 7.30 8.30
C ALA A 20 -17.35 7.07 6.93
N ASP A 21 -16.34 7.87 6.60
CA ASP A 21 -15.30 7.48 5.66
C ASP A 21 -14.67 6.19 6.21
N ARG A 22 -15.29 5.06 5.85
CA ARG A 22 -14.70 3.75 6.02
C ARG A 22 -13.55 3.69 5.05
N ALA A 23 -12.39 4.17 5.50
CA ALA A 23 -11.11 3.66 5.02
C ALA A 23 -11.25 2.14 4.96
N ALA A 24 -11.16 1.58 3.76
CA ALA A 24 -11.34 0.16 3.56
C ALA A 24 -10.38 -0.58 4.52
N PRO A 25 -10.81 -1.65 5.21
CA PRO A 25 -9.88 -2.43 6.01
C PRO A 25 -8.71 -2.84 5.12
N PRO A 26 -7.46 -2.70 5.56
CA PRO A 26 -6.31 -3.08 4.74
C PRO A 26 -6.52 -4.53 4.29
N LEU A 27 -6.47 -4.74 2.97
CA LEU A 27 -6.82 -6.02 2.37
C LEU A 27 -5.81 -7.08 2.82
N ASN A 28 -6.23 -7.85 3.83
CA ASN A 28 -5.38 -8.75 4.59
C ASN A 28 -5.11 -10.03 3.79
N HIS A 29 -4.27 -9.90 2.77
CA HIS A 29 -3.76 -11.01 1.96
C HIS A 29 -2.75 -11.81 2.78
N PRO A 30 -2.74 -13.15 2.67
CA PRO A 30 -1.76 -13.99 3.38
C PRO A 30 -0.34 -13.72 2.85
N GLY A 31 0.41 -12.92 3.61
CA GLY A 31 1.73 -12.42 3.23
C GLY A 31 1.65 -11.25 2.26
N SER A 32 1.43 -10.03 2.77
CA SER A 32 1.54 -8.86 1.89
C SER A 32 2.95 -8.74 1.31
N TRP A 33 3.06 -8.18 0.09
CA TRP A 33 4.37 -7.92 -0.52
C TRP A 33 5.24 -7.02 0.38
N VAL A 34 4.59 -6.14 1.16
CA VAL A 34 5.19 -5.27 2.17
C VAL A 34 5.76 -6.08 3.34
N GLU A 35 5.04 -7.04 3.91
CA GLU A 35 5.58 -7.95 4.93
C GLU A 35 6.78 -8.74 4.40
N THR A 36 6.71 -9.19 3.15
CA THR A 36 7.82 -9.91 2.51
C THR A 36 9.04 -8.99 2.40
N LEU A 37 8.89 -7.78 1.86
CA LEU A 37 9.94 -6.76 1.79
C LEU A 37 10.55 -6.46 3.17
N ARG A 38 9.72 -6.18 4.19
CA ARG A 38 10.14 -5.93 5.57
C ARG A 38 10.93 -7.08 6.18
N SER A 39 10.56 -8.33 5.85
CA SER A 39 11.32 -9.52 6.28
C SER A 39 12.68 -9.65 5.58
N ARG A 40 12.85 -9.09 4.38
CA ARG A 40 14.07 -9.19 3.56
C ARG A 40 15.08 -8.08 3.85
N ILE A 41 14.63 -6.85 4.11
CA ILE A 41 15.49 -5.68 4.38
C ILE A 41 16.62 -5.95 5.39
N PRO A 42 16.41 -6.66 6.53
CA PRO A 42 17.48 -7.01 7.48
C PRO A 42 18.63 -7.85 6.91
N PHE A 43 18.42 -8.54 5.78
CA PHE A 43 19.41 -9.38 5.10
C PHE A 43 20.07 -8.68 3.91
N TYR A 44 19.65 -7.45 3.56
CA TYR A 44 20.22 -6.70 2.46
C TYR A 44 21.49 -5.95 2.87
N GLY A 45 22.41 -5.80 1.92
CA GLY A 45 23.64 -5.03 2.07
C GLY A 45 24.04 -4.35 0.78
N HIS A 46 25.31 -3.92 0.71
CA HIS A 46 25.90 -3.04 -0.33
C HIS A 46 25.75 -3.44 -1.81
N ARG A 47 25.16 -4.59 -2.15
CA ARG A 47 24.97 -5.06 -3.54
C ARG A 47 23.60 -5.72 -3.79
N ASN A 48 22.65 -5.57 -2.87
CA ASN A 48 21.26 -5.95 -3.13
C ASN A 48 20.59 -4.85 -3.95
N TRP A 49 19.77 -5.24 -4.92
CA TRP A 49 18.99 -4.34 -5.76
C TRP A 49 17.51 -4.57 -5.48
N ILE A 50 16.75 -3.48 -5.38
CA ILE A 50 15.29 -3.50 -5.42
C ILE A 50 14.92 -2.76 -6.71
N VAL A 51 14.12 -3.40 -7.55
CA VAL A 51 13.57 -2.81 -8.76
C VAL A 51 12.08 -2.65 -8.55
N VAL A 52 11.60 -1.41 -8.64
CA VAL A 52 10.17 -1.10 -8.72
C VAL A 52 9.90 -0.79 -10.19
N ALA A 53 9.02 -1.56 -10.81
CA ALA A 53 8.65 -1.44 -12.22
C ALA A 53 7.18 -1.83 -12.39
N ASP A 54 6.62 -1.47 -13.55
CA ASP A 54 5.26 -1.81 -13.95
C ASP A 54 5.06 -3.31 -14.23
N SER A 55 3.82 -3.68 -14.56
CA SER A 55 3.43 -5.05 -14.92
C SER A 55 3.84 -5.49 -16.33
N ALA A 56 4.37 -4.59 -17.17
CA ALA A 56 4.95 -4.92 -18.47
C ALA A 56 6.43 -5.34 -18.35
N TYR A 57 7.09 -5.08 -17.21
CA TYR A 57 8.43 -5.57 -16.94
C TYR A 57 8.53 -7.11 -17.05
N PRO A 58 9.49 -7.66 -17.81
CA PRO A 58 9.55 -9.09 -18.09
C PRO A 58 9.90 -9.91 -16.83
N ALA A 59 9.07 -10.92 -16.56
CA ALA A 59 9.28 -11.86 -15.45
C ALA A 59 10.66 -12.52 -15.52
N GLN A 60 11.47 -12.31 -14.47
CA GLN A 60 12.84 -12.83 -14.37
C GLN A 60 12.87 -14.14 -13.59
N SER A 61 13.50 -15.18 -14.15
CA SER A 61 13.60 -16.52 -13.54
C SER A 61 15.01 -16.92 -13.09
N ARG A 62 15.94 -15.95 -13.05
CA ARG A 62 17.34 -16.20 -12.71
C ARG A 62 17.52 -16.36 -11.20
N GLU A 63 18.36 -17.32 -10.79
CA GLU A 63 18.69 -17.53 -9.37
C GLU A 63 19.16 -16.23 -8.69
N GLY A 64 18.62 -15.99 -7.49
CA GLY A 64 18.86 -14.77 -6.72
C GLY A 64 17.96 -13.58 -7.07
N ILE A 65 16.96 -13.75 -7.94
CA ILE A 65 15.90 -12.75 -8.18
C ILE A 65 14.59 -13.27 -7.55
N GLU A 66 13.96 -12.44 -6.71
CA GLU A 66 12.64 -12.68 -6.12
C GLU A 66 11.70 -11.58 -6.66
N THR A 67 10.68 -11.96 -7.41
CA THR A 67 9.67 -11.03 -7.94
C THR A 67 8.44 -11.03 -7.03
N LEU A 68 8.14 -9.87 -6.44
CA LEU A 68 6.94 -9.65 -5.63
C LEU A 68 5.92 -8.87 -6.46
N VAL A 69 4.70 -9.40 -6.59
CA VAL A 69 3.59 -8.69 -7.25
C VAL A 69 2.96 -7.74 -6.24
N ALA A 70 2.96 -6.44 -6.55
CA ALA A 70 2.29 -5.42 -5.77
C ALA A 70 0.96 -5.05 -6.40
N ASP A 71 -0.14 -5.22 -5.65
CA ASP A 71 -1.49 -4.80 -6.04
C ASP A 71 -1.72 -3.33 -5.62
N ALA A 72 -0.94 -2.42 -6.22
CA ALA A 72 -0.94 -0.98 -5.91
C ALA A 72 -0.27 -0.16 -7.02
N ASP A 73 -0.59 1.14 -7.10
CA ASP A 73 0.02 2.08 -8.06
C ASP A 73 1.54 2.20 -7.86
N GLN A 74 2.29 2.43 -8.95
CA GLN A 74 3.76 2.45 -8.93
C GLN A 74 4.32 3.49 -7.95
N LEU A 75 3.72 4.70 -7.90
CA LEU A 75 4.08 5.74 -6.95
C LEU A 75 3.75 5.39 -5.49
N GLN A 76 2.75 4.54 -5.23
CA GLN A 76 2.45 4.04 -3.89
C GLN A 76 3.49 3.00 -3.46
N VAL A 77 3.82 2.06 -4.34
CA VAL A 77 4.87 1.05 -4.11
C VAL A 77 6.20 1.71 -3.81
N LEU A 78 6.61 2.70 -4.62
CA LEU A 78 7.86 3.44 -4.42
C LEU A 78 7.92 4.15 -3.06
N LYS A 79 6.82 4.79 -2.63
CA LYS A 79 6.74 5.47 -1.32
C LYS A 79 6.91 4.50 -0.16
N GLU A 80 6.21 3.36 -0.19
CA GLU A 80 6.29 2.34 0.87
C GLU A 80 7.69 1.70 0.93
N VAL A 81 8.29 1.39 -0.23
CA VAL A 81 9.67 0.87 -0.33
C VAL A 81 10.69 1.84 0.28
N LEU A 82 10.60 3.12 -0.06
CA LEU A 82 11.49 4.16 0.49
C LEU A 82 11.24 4.39 1.99
N PHE A 83 9.99 4.31 2.44
CA PHE A 83 9.62 4.40 3.86
C PHE A 83 10.23 3.25 4.67
N ASP A 84 10.05 2.00 4.23
CA ASP A 84 10.61 0.82 4.91
C ASP A 84 12.13 0.82 4.93
N LEU A 85 12.77 1.24 3.83
CA LEU A 85 14.23 1.40 3.78
C LEU A 85 14.72 2.51 4.72
N SER A 86 13.96 3.60 4.89
CA SER A 86 14.31 4.69 5.82
C SER A 86 14.30 4.26 7.30
N GLY A 87 13.57 3.20 7.64
CA GLY A 87 13.61 2.57 8.96
C GLY A 87 14.86 1.71 9.22
N SER A 88 15.65 1.40 8.19
CA SER A 88 16.85 0.59 8.30
C SER A 88 18.06 1.39 8.79
N LYS A 89 18.89 0.76 9.63
CA LYS A 89 20.13 1.36 10.16
C LYS A 89 21.41 0.99 9.40
N HIS A 90 21.35 -0.03 8.53
CA HIS A 90 22.53 -0.67 7.94
C HIS A 90 22.56 -0.60 6.39
N VAL A 91 21.46 -0.18 5.77
CA VAL A 91 21.39 0.12 4.33
C VAL A 91 20.87 1.53 4.12
N THR A 92 21.44 2.21 3.12
CA THR A 92 20.94 3.48 2.58
C THR A 92 20.78 3.27 1.08
N PRO A 93 19.58 3.45 0.50
CA PRO A 93 19.39 3.24 -0.93
C PRO A 93 20.12 4.30 -1.76
N ILE A 94 20.78 3.86 -2.84
CA ILE A 94 21.21 4.74 -3.92
C ILE A 94 20.12 4.66 -4.98
N VAL A 95 19.37 5.75 -5.16
CA VAL A 95 18.23 5.80 -6.08
C VAL A 95 18.73 6.03 -7.51
N TYR A 96 18.36 5.12 -8.40
CA TYR A 96 18.52 5.26 -9.84
C TYR A 96 17.13 5.30 -10.48
N THR A 97 16.95 6.20 -11.44
CA THR A 97 15.79 6.22 -12.34
C THR A 97 16.25 5.87 -13.74
N ASP A 98 15.34 5.45 -14.60
CA ASP A 98 15.64 5.38 -16.03
C ASP A 98 16.07 6.76 -16.55
N GLN A 99 16.91 6.76 -17.60
CA GLN A 99 17.23 7.96 -18.36
C GLN A 99 16.10 8.33 -19.33
N GLU A 100 15.34 7.34 -19.82
CA GLU A 100 14.23 7.54 -20.75
C GLU A 100 13.08 8.35 -20.13
N LEU A 101 12.86 8.22 -18.80
CA LEU A 101 11.92 9.04 -18.03
C LEU A 101 12.19 10.56 -18.07
N LYS A 102 13.35 11.00 -18.58
CA LYS A 102 13.65 12.44 -18.79
C LYS A 102 13.14 12.97 -20.13
N PHE A 103 12.71 12.07 -21.02
CA PHE A 103 12.35 12.37 -22.41
C PHE A 103 10.90 11.96 -22.77
N ILE A 104 10.23 11.22 -21.89
CA ILE A 104 8.85 10.79 -22.03
C ILE A 104 7.97 11.68 -21.15
N ASP A 105 6.94 12.30 -21.72
CA ASP A 105 5.92 13.01 -20.93
C ASP A 105 4.95 12.00 -20.30
N GLU A 106 4.46 12.27 -19.08
CA GLU A 106 3.43 11.47 -18.36
C GLU A 106 2.20 11.15 -19.24
N LYS A 107 1.74 12.18 -19.96
CA LYS A 107 1.36 12.13 -21.39
C LYS A 107 1.16 10.76 -22.06
N ASP A 108 2.33 10.24 -22.41
CA ASP A 108 2.59 9.21 -23.39
C ASP A 108 2.91 7.87 -22.70
N ALA A 109 3.19 7.88 -21.39
CA ALA A 109 3.40 6.71 -20.53
C ALA A 109 2.91 6.99 -19.08
N PRO A 110 1.60 6.83 -18.80
CA PRO A 110 1.04 7.07 -17.47
C PRO A 110 1.42 5.95 -16.48
N GLY A 111 1.94 6.29 -15.28
CA GLY A 111 2.40 5.29 -14.28
C GLY A 111 2.73 5.75 -12.86
#